data_AF-A0A851FZE8-F1
#
_entry.id   AF-A0A851FZE8-F1
#
_cell.length_a   1.000
_cell.length_b   1.000
_cell.length_c   1.000
_cell.angle_alpha   90.00
_cell.angle_beta   90.00
_cell.angle_gamma   90.00
#
_symmetry.space_group_name_H-M   'P 1'
#
loop_
_entity.id
_entity.type
_entity.pdbx_description
1 polymer ?
#
loop_
_entity_poly.entity_id
_entity_poly.type
_entity_poly.pdbx_seq_one_letter_code
_entity_poly.pdbx_strand_id
1 'polypeptide(L)'
;MKQKALWINQIKGLCICLVVIYHSVITFYPHLTGLQHPLSGLLAKCWVYFNLYLAPFRMPVFFFISGYLIRRYIDEVNWRTSFDKRIWSIVWVLALWGVLQWQALSHLNAWLAPERELATSSNAAYADSLSGFAWGMLTASTSLWYLYALVVYFTLCKLLSRWKLPVLGLLALASITINFLPLPWWGMNSVVRNMIYYSLGAWYGAELMAWMKGLNLRRTWLALAAFAAVSVVLWFANVLLLLSLLSIVLIMKLFYSLEQRYAVHPSNLLNVIGSNTIAIYTTHRILIEAFSLFLIGEMNAAYWPVWAELALILVYPFASLLICTLAGLGVRKISTALFGDLFFSPPSASALSPATR
;
A
#
# COMPACT_ATOMS: atom_id res chain seq x y z
N MET A 1 30.18 0.01 -7.69
CA MET A 1 28.71 0.15 -7.89
C MET A 1 28.01 -0.52 -6.71
N LYS A 2 27.26 0.22 -5.87
CA LYS A 2 26.53 -0.40 -4.75
C LYS A 2 25.51 -1.38 -5.34
N GLN A 3 25.67 -2.69 -5.13
CA GLN A 3 24.67 -3.69 -5.48
C GLN A 3 23.35 -3.27 -4.83
N LYS A 4 22.43 -2.71 -5.62
CA LYS A 4 21.05 -2.51 -5.18
C LYS A 4 20.52 -3.91 -4.92
N ALA A 5 20.12 -4.20 -3.69
CA ALA A 5 19.54 -5.49 -3.34
C ALA A 5 18.19 -5.61 -4.07
N LEU A 6 18.17 -6.27 -5.23
CA LEU A 6 17.05 -6.25 -6.17
C LEU A 6 15.83 -6.93 -5.55
N TRP A 7 16.04 -7.96 -4.74
CA TRP A 7 14.99 -8.61 -3.97
C TRP A 7 14.14 -7.66 -3.11
N ILE A 8 14.71 -6.55 -2.60
CA ILE A 8 13.94 -5.54 -1.85
C ILE A 8 12.95 -4.82 -2.78
N ASN A 9 13.38 -4.50 -4.00
CA ASN A 9 12.48 -3.92 -5.00
C ASN A 9 11.41 -4.93 -5.41
N GLN A 10 11.74 -6.22 -5.54
CA GLN A 10 10.74 -7.24 -5.84
C GLN A 10 9.68 -7.35 -4.73
N ILE A 11 10.07 -7.26 -3.45
CA ILE A 11 9.11 -7.23 -2.33
C ILE A 11 8.19 -6.02 -2.45
N LYS A 12 8.76 -4.82 -2.70
CA LYS A 12 7.95 -3.61 -2.95
C LYS A 12 6.98 -3.82 -4.11
N GLY A 13 7.44 -4.46 -5.19
CA GLY A 13 6.65 -4.83 -6.36
C GLY A 13 5.48 -5.75 -6.00
N LEU A 14 5.75 -6.82 -5.25
CA LEU A 14 4.71 -7.72 -4.75
C LEU A 14 3.70 -6.97 -3.89
N CYS A 15 4.15 -6.16 -2.92
CA CYS A 15 3.28 -5.39 -2.04
C CYS A 15 2.34 -4.46 -2.82
N ILE A 16 2.86 -3.71 -3.82
CA ILE A 16 1.99 -2.84 -4.61
C ILE A 16 1.01 -3.63 -5.48
N CYS A 17 1.42 -4.78 -6.04
CA CYS A 17 0.48 -5.66 -6.74
C CYS A 17 -0.66 -6.11 -5.85
N LEU A 18 -0.36 -6.51 -4.60
CA LEU A 18 -1.37 -6.92 -3.62
C LEU A 18 -2.29 -5.76 -3.21
N VAL A 19 -1.81 -4.52 -3.19
CA VAL A 19 -2.64 -3.32 -2.94
C VAL A 19 -3.61 -3.06 -4.09
N VAL A 20 -3.15 -3.19 -5.34
CA VAL A 20 -4.00 -3.04 -6.52
C VAL A 20 -5.06 -4.14 -6.56
N ILE A 21 -4.68 -5.40 -6.32
CA ILE A 21 -5.62 -6.51 -6.18
C ILE A 21 -6.63 -6.21 -5.07
N TYR A 22 -6.18 -5.74 -3.91
CA TYR A 22 -7.06 -5.40 -2.80
C TYR A 22 -8.12 -4.39 -3.22
N HIS A 23 -7.72 -3.27 -3.82
CA HIS A 23 -8.65 -2.23 -4.25
C HIS A 23 -9.57 -2.72 -5.38
N SER A 24 -9.10 -3.56 -6.30
CA SER A 24 -9.97 -4.14 -7.33
C SER A 24 -11.06 -4.99 -6.70
N VAL A 25 -10.72 -5.83 -5.71
CA VAL A 25 -11.66 -6.76 -5.09
C VAL A 25 -12.73 -6.01 -4.28
N ILE A 26 -12.33 -5.07 -3.42
CA ILE A 26 -13.31 -4.36 -2.55
C ILE A 26 -14.23 -3.41 -3.32
N THR A 27 -13.81 -2.94 -4.49
CA THR A 27 -14.60 -2.00 -5.30
C THR A 27 -15.59 -2.74 -6.19
N PHE A 28 -15.22 -3.93 -6.66
CA PHE A 28 -16.00 -4.68 -7.63
C PHE A 28 -16.96 -5.68 -6.99
N TYR A 29 -16.43 -6.76 -6.40
CA TYR A 29 -17.25 -7.92 -6.02
C TYR A 29 -18.36 -7.65 -5.00
N PRO A 30 -18.18 -6.81 -3.95
CA PRO A 30 -19.25 -6.54 -2.99
C PRO A 30 -20.48 -5.85 -3.60
N HIS A 31 -20.34 -5.22 -4.76
CA HIS A 31 -21.41 -4.46 -5.42
C HIS A 31 -22.05 -5.23 -6.59
N LEU A 32 -21.61 -6.46 -6.86
CA LEU A 32 -22.21 -7.31 -7.87
C LEU A 32 -23.54 -7.85 -7.35
N THR A 33 -24.61 -7.55 -8.08
CA THR A 33 -25.96 -8.09 -7.88
C THR A 33 -26.42 -8.74 -9.18
N GLY A 34 -27.31 -9.74 -9.11
CA GLY A 34 -27.81 -10.38 -10.34
C GLY A 34 -26.87 -11.35 -11.04
N LEU A 35 -25.87 -11.91 -10.33
CA LEU A 35 -25.04 -13.00 -10.86
C LEU A 35 -25.92 -14.19 -11.24
N GLN A 36 -25.82 -14.64 -12.50
CA GLN A 36 -26.67 -15.69 -13.04
C GLN A 36 -26.29 -17.07 -12.54
N HIS A 37 -24.98 -17.32 -12.30
CA HIS A 37 -24.47 -18.65 -11.99
C HIS A 37 -24.03 -18.80 -10.52
N PRO A 38 -24.39 -19.90 -9.81
CA PRO A 38 -24.00 -20.09 -8.41
C PRO A 38 -22.47 -20.07 -8.18
N LEU A 39 -21.69 -20.63 -9.12
CA LEU A 39 -20.23 -20.61 -9.04
C LEU A 39 -19.66 -19.18 -9.11
N SER A 40 -20.30 -18.26 -9.83
CA SER A 40 -19.89 -16.85 -9.89
C SER A 40 -19.94 -16.21 -8.51
N GLY A 41 -21.04 -16.43 -7.78
CA GLY A 41 -21.18 -15.96 -6.41
C GLY A 41 -20.18 -16.59 -5.44
N LEU A 42 -19.87 -17.89 -5.61
CA LEU A 42 -18.84 -18.56 -4.83
C LEU A 42 -17.45 -17.98 -5.10
N LEU A 43 -17.07 -17.82 -6.38
CA LEU A 43 -15.78 -17.27 -6.78
C LEU A 43 -15.60 -15.83 -6.30
N ALA A 44 -16.64 -15.00 -6.39
CA ALA A 44 -16.63 -13.64 -5.84
C ALA A 44 -16.33 -13.66 -4.33
N LYS A 45 -16.99 -14.53 -3.56
CA LYS A 45 -16.73 -14.71 -2.13
C LYS A 45 -15.31 -15.21 -1.87
N CYS A 46 -14.81 -16.17 -2.65
CA CYS A 46 -13.44 -16.67 -2.55
C CYS A 46 -12.43 -15.52 -2.72
N TRP A 47 -12.63 -14.64 -3.70
CA TRP A 47 -11.79 -13.45 -3.89
C TRP A 47 -11.82 -12.51 -2.68
N VAL A 48 -13.02 -12.23 -2.14
CA VAL A 48 -13.18 -11.37 -0.96
C VAL A 48 -12.45 -11.97 0.26
N TYR A 49 -12.63 -13.26 0.56
CA TYR A 49 -11.97 -13.91 1.69
C TYR A 49 -10.45 -14.04 1.49
N PHE A 50 -10.01 -14.42 0.29
CA PHE A 50 -8.59 -14.49 -0.03
C PHE A 50 -7.91 -13.12 0.17
N ASN A 51 -8.56 -12.05 -0.27
CA ASN A 51 -8.08 -10.68 -0.10
C ASN A 51 -8.05 -10.21 1.37
N LEU A 52 -8.98 -10.69 2.20
CA LEU A 52 -8.97 -10.48 3.66
C LEU A 52 -7.73 -11.15 4.29
N TYR A 53 -7.43 -12.39 3.91
CA TYR A 53 -6.27 -13.12 4.43
C TYR A 53 -4.94 -12.56 3.95
N LEU A 54 -4.90 -11.83 2.83
CA LEU A 54 -3.71 -11.12 2.37
C LEU A 54 -3.41 -9.82 3.15
N ALA A 55 -4.33 -9.36 4.00
CA ALA A 55 -4.18 -8.10 4.74
C ALA A 55 -2.91 -8.01 5.61
N PRO A 56 -2.52 -9.05 6.40
CA PRO A 56 -1.32 -9.05 7.23
C PRO A 56 0.00 -9.08 6.43
N PHE A 57 -0.07 -9.25 5.11
CA PHE A 57 1.11 -9.32 4.24
C PHE A 57 1.36 -7.97 3.54
N ARG A 58 0.33 -7.39 2.90
CA ARG A 58 0.52 -6.24 2.00
C ARG A 58 1.09 -4.99 2.67
N MET A 59 0.45 -4.50 3.74
CA MET A 59 0.86 -3.24 4.39
C MET A 59 2.01 -3.43 5.38
N PRO A 60 2.02 -4.44 6.28
CA PRO A 60 3.09 -4.60 7.26
C PRO A 60 4.48 -4.75 6.62
N VAL A 61 4.58 -5.61 5.59
CA VAL A 61 5.83 -5.82 4.83
C VAL A 61 6.25 -4.55 4.13
N PHE A 62 5.30 -3.83 3.52
CA PHE A 62 5.62 -2.62 2.78
C PHE A 62 6.12 -1.49 3.69
N PHE A 63 5.52 -1.34 4.88
CA PHE A 63 5.97 -0.40 5.89
C PHE A 63 7.31 -0.77 6.49
N PHE A 64 7.55 -2.05 6.79
CA PHE A 64 8.85 -2.51 7.27
C PHE A 64 9.98 -2.18 6.29
N ILE A 65 9.80 -2.53 5.00
CA ILE A 65 10.78 -2.21 3.96
C ILE A 65 10.97 -0.70 3.83
N SER A 66 9.88 0.06 3.91
CA SER A 66 9.96 1.52 3.80
C SER A 66 10.70 2.17 4.96
N GLY A 67 10.53 1.68 6.19
CA GLY A 67 11.31 2.08 7.35
C GLY A 67 12.79 1.68 7.21
N TYR A 68 13.06 0.46 6.76
CA TYR A 68 14.43 -0.02 6.54
C TYR A 68 15.21 0.85 5.55
N LEU A 69 14.59 1.25 4.44
CA LEU A 69 15.23 2.05 3.39
C LEU A 69 15.57 3.49 3.82
N ILE A 70 14.91 4.01 4.87
CA ILE A 70 15.08 5.40 5.34
C ILE A 70 15.85 5.49 6.65
N ARG A 71 16.32 4.37 7.22
CA ARG A 71 17.10 4.32 8.47
C ARG A 71 18.21 5.38 8.53
N ARG A 72 19.00 5.50 7.45
CA ARG A 72 20.09 6.49 7.36
C ARG A 72 19.60 7.93 7.57
N TYR A 73 18.42 8.26 7.04
CA TYR A 73 17.82 9.59 7.21
C TYR A 73 17.35 9.85 8.63
N ILE A 74 17.02 8.80 9.39
CA ILE A 74 16.67 8.92 10.81
C ILE A 74 17.93 9.20 11.63
N ASP A 75 18.95 8.38 11.46
CA ASP A 75 20.14 8.37 12.34
C ASP A 75 21.17 9.47 11.98
N GLU A 76 21.43 9.74 10.70
CA GLU A 76 22.60 10.54 10.26
C GLU A 76 22.27 11.92 9.66
N VAL A 77 21.05 12.11 9.14
CA VAL A 77 20.73 13.29 8.32
C VAL A 77 20.04 14.38 9.15
N ASN A 78 20.42 15.65 8.96
CA ASN A 78 19.79 16.78 9.64
C ASN A 78 18.30 16.94 9.29
N TRP A 79 17.54 17.56 10.20
CA TRP A 79 16.10 17.79 10.02
C TRP A 79 15.74 18.59 8.77
N ARG A 80 16.45 19.69 8.50
CA ARG A 80 16.21 20.54 7.32
C ARG A 80 16.31 19.75 6.01
N THR A 81 17.43 19.05 5.82
CA THR A 81 17.65 18.21 4.63
C THR A 81 16.65 17.06 4.54
N SER A 82 16.24 16.50 5.67
CA SER A 82 15.23 15.44 5.71
C SER A 82 13.85 15.96 5.29
N PHE A 83 13.48 17.16 5.74
CA PHE A 83 12.23 17.80 5.36
C PHE A 83 12.19 18.06 3.85
N ASP A 84 13.22 18.74 3.33
CA ASP A 84 13.28 19.15 1.93
C ASP A 84 13.27 17.95 0.97
N LYS A 85 14.08 16.91 1.26
CA LYS A 85 14.27 15.79 0.33
C LYS A 85 13.28 14.66 0.49
N ARG A 86 12.65 14.50 1.65
CA ARG A 86 11.80 13.33 1.94
C ARG A 86 10.38 13.71 2.28
N ILE A 87 10.17 14.55 3.28
CA ILE A 87 8.82 14.92 3.72
C ILE A 87 8.12 15.70 2.63
N TRP A 88 8.75 16.75 2.09
CA TRP A 88 8.15 17.60 1.07
C TRP A 88 7.77 16.85 -0.19
N SER A 89 8.63 15.93 -0.65
CA SER A 89 8.33 15.09 -1.80
C SER A 89 7.08 14.22 -1.58
N ILE A 90 6.93 13.63 -0.39
CA ILE A 90 5.75 12.80 -0.08
C ILE A 90 4.51 13.66 0.07
N VAL A 91 4.61 14.81 0.75
CA VAL A 91 3.50 15.75 0.94
C VAL A 91 3.00 16.30 -0.40
N TRP A 92 3.92 16.66 -1.31
CA TRP A 92 3.58 17.11 -2.66
C TRP A 92 2.75 16.07 -3.40
N VAL A 93 3.24 14.82 -3.45
CA VAL A 93 2.54 13.72 -4.13
C VAL A 93 1.19 13.43 -3.46
N LEU A 94 1.12 13.44 -2.13
CA LEU A 94 -0.11 13.22 -1.37
C LEU A 94 -1.16 14.31 -1.66
N ALA A 95 -0.75 15.58 -1.68
CA ALA A 95 -1.66 16.70 -1.94
C ALA A 95 -2.14 16.69 -3.39
N LEU A 96 -1.21 16.59 -4.35
CA LEU A 96 -1.52 16.60 -5.78
C LEU A 96 -2.45 15.45 -6.15
N TRP A 97 -2.07 14.21 -5.80
CA TRP A 97 -2.89 13.05 -6.12
C TRP A 97 -4.15 12.96 -5.26
N GLY A 98 -4.15 13.54 -4.05
CA GLY A 98 -5.36 13.66 -3.24
C GLY A 98 -6.43 14.47 -3.97
N VAL A 99 -6.06 15.64 -4.50
CA VAL A 99 -6.97 16.47 -5.30
C VAL A 99 -7.37 15.77 -6.59
N LEU A 100 -6.41 15.18 -7.33
CA LEU A 100 -6.72 14.48 -8.58
C LEU A 100 -7.66 13.29 -8.36
N GLN A 101 -7.46 12.51 -7.29
CA GLN A 101 -8.35 11.39 -6.95
C GLN A 101 -9.73 11.90 -6.56
N TRP A 102 -9.83 12.94 -5.73
CA TRP A 102 -11.10 13.51 -5.33
C TRP A 102 -11.91 14.00 -6.55
N GLN A 103 -11.31 14.79 -7.43
CA GLN A 103 -11.99 15.27 -8.63
C GLN A 103 -12.38 14.11 -9.56
N ALA A 104 -11.44 13.20 -9.85
CA ALA A 104 -11.71 12.10 -10.77
C ALA A 104 -12.80 11.16 -10.24
N LEU A 105 -12.76 10.77 -8.96
CA LEU A 105 -13.74 9.86 -8.38
C LEU A 105 -15.12 10.50 -8.29
N SER A 106 -15.21 11.78 -7.93
CA SER A 106 -16.49 12.52 -7.92
C SER A 106 -17.12 12.57 -9.31
N HIS A 107 -16.35 12.91 -10.35
CA HIS A 107 -16.87 12.94 -11.72
C HIS A 107 -17.23 11.56 -12.27
N LEU A 108 -16.41 10.53 -11.98
CA LEU A 108 -16.68 9.16 -12.42
C LEU A 108 -17.96 8.60 -11.79
N ASN A 109 -18.18 8.82 -10.50
CA ASN A 109 -19.40 8.37 -9.83
C ASN A 109 -20.62 9.14 -10.32
N ALA A 110 -20.52 10.47 -10.49
CA ALA A 110 -21.62 11.26 -11.06
C ALA A 110 -22.03 10.82 -12.46
N TRP A 111 -21.07 10.34 -13.27
CA TRP A 111 -21.34 9.91 -14.64
C TRP A 111 -21.81 8.44 -14.73
N LEU A 112 -21.13 7.51 -14.06
CA LEU A 112 -21.36 6.07 -14.23
C LEU A 112 -22.30 5.47 -13.17
N ALA A 113 -22.46 6.11 -12.01
CA ALA A 113 -23.26 5.58 -10.91
C ALA A 113 -23.87 6.71 -10.04
N PRO A 114 -24.71 7.59 -10.62
CA PRO A 114 -25.23 8.78 -9.93
C PRO A 114 -26.10 8.46 -8.71
N GLU A 115 -26.76 7.30 -8.71
CA GLU A 115 -27.63 6.87 -7.61
C GLU A 115 -26.88 6.14 -6.48
N ARG A 116 -25.57 5.93 -6.62
CA ARG A 116 -24.78 5.20 -5.63
C ARG A 116 -24.60 6.04 -4.37
N GLU A 117 -24.93 5.47 -3.22
CA GLU A 117 -24.62 6.08 -1.94
C GLU A 117 -23.10 6.10 -1.70
N LEU A 118 -22.54 7.30 -1.65
CA LEU A 118 -21.12 7.53 -1.38
C LEU A 118 -20.89 7.84 0.09
N ALA A 119 -19.76 7.36 0.62
CA ALA A 119 -19.37 7.60 2.01
C ALA A 119 -18.72 8.99 2.18
N THR A 120 -19.44 10.05 1.80
CA THR A 120 -18.90 11.41 1.63
C THR A 120 -18.35 12.04 2.91
N SER A 121 -18.89 11.66 4.07
CA SER A 121 -18.44 12.11 5.39
C SER A 121 -17.20 11.39 5.92
N SER A 122 -16.88 10.21 5.38
CA SER A 122 -15.84 9.33 5.93
C SER A 122 -14.69 9.05 4.95
N ASN A 123 -14.76 9.50 3.71
CA ASN A 123 -13.70 9.32 2.72
C ASN A 123 -13.43 10.62 1.96
N ALA A 124 -12.19 11.11 2.05
CA ALA A 124 -11.77 12.36 1.41
C ALA A 124 -12.00 12.31 -0.11
N ALA A 125 -11.84 11.15 -0.75
CA ALA A 125 -12.01 11.02 -2.19
C ALA A 125 -13.46 11.19 -2.67
N TYR A 126 -14.44 11.16 -1.76
CA TYR A 126 -15.86 11.35 -2.04
C TYR A 126 -16.43 12.56 -1.31
N ALA A 127 -15.60 13.47 -0.81
CA ALA A 127 -16.08 14.60 -0.03
C ALA A 127 -16.94 15.56 -0.87
N ASP A 128 -18.03 16.07 -0.29
CA ASP A 128 -18.92 17.02 -0.98
C ASP A 128 -18.42 18.47 -0.94
N SER A 129 -17.39 18.74 -0.13
CA SER A 129 -16.85 20.09 0.09
C SER A 129 -15.35 20.08 0.30
N LEU A 130 -14.70 21.22 0.05
CA LEU A 130 -13.27 21.38 0.27
C LEU A 130 -12.87 21.19 1.74
N SER A 131 -13.72 21.62 2.68
CA SER A 131 -13.48 21.43 4.12
C SER A 131 -13.58 19.95 4.51
N GLY A 132 -14.58 19.23 3.98
CA GLY A 132 -14.71 17.78 4.14
C GLY A 132 -13.51 17.03 3.55
N PHE A 133 -13.06 17.41 2.36
CA PHE A 133 -11.85 16.87 1.73
C PHE A 133 -10.61 17.09 2.61
N ALA A 134 -10.39 18.33 3.07
CA ALA A 134 -9.26 18.65 3.93
C ALA A 134 -9.29 17.87 5.25
N TRP A 135 -10.45 17.76 5.89
CA TRP A 135 -10.63 16.96 7.10
C TRP A 135 -10.38 15.47 6.88
N GLY A 136 -10.88 14.93 5.77
CA GLY A 136 -10.62 13.54 5.36
C GLY A 136 -9.13 13.28 5.12
N MET A 137 -8.43 14.21 4.48
CA MET A 137 -6.98 14.13 4.26
C MET A 137 -6.20 14.20 5.58
N LEU A 138 -6.60 15.07 6.52
CA LEU A 138 -5.97 15.20 7.84
C LEU A 138 -6.16 13.96 8.72
N THR A 139 -7.31 13.30 8.61
CA THR A 139 -7.64 12.06 9.35
C THR A 139 -7.15 10.79 8.64
N ALA A 140 -6.38 10.95 7.55
CA ALA A 140 -5.88 9.87 6.69
C ALA A 140 -6.99 8.98 6.08
N SER A 141 -8.22 9.49 5.99
CA SER A 141 -9.38 8.76 5.51
C SER A 141 -9.47 8.81 3.98
N THR A 142 -8.44 8.30 3.32
CA THR A 142 -8.31 8.27 1.85
C THR A 142 -7.53 7.03 1.42
N SER A 143 -7.67 6.62 0.16
CA SER A 143 -6.87 5.52 -0.39
C SER A 143 -5.36 5.80 -0.34
N LEU A 144 -4.97 7.09 -0.29
CA LEU A 144 -3.58 7.60 -0.21
C LEU A 144 -2.96 7.58 1.19
N TRP A 145 -3.66 7.03 2.20
CA TRP A 145 -3.25 7.05 3.60
C TRP A 145 -1.83 6.52 3.88
N TYR A 146 -1.30 5.67 3.00
CA TYR A 146 0.07 5.18 3.11
C TYR A 146 1.10 6.32 3.02
N LEU A 147 0.92 7.28 2.12
CA LEU A 147 1.83 8.42 1.98
C LEU A 147 1.75 9.34 3.21
N TYR A 148 0.54 9.57 3.72
CA TYR A 148 0.33 10.26 5.00
C TYR A 148 1.08 9.56 6.13
N ALA A 149 0.91 8.24 6.24
CA ALA A 149 1.56 7.42 7.25
C ALA A 149 3.09 7.52 7.19
N LEU A 150 3.68 7.52 5.99
CA LEU A 150 5.14 7.70 5.84
C LEU A 150 5.66 9.02 6.42
N VAL A 151 4.91 10.12 6.24
CA VAL A 151 5.28 11.43 6.80
C VAL A 151 5.23 11.38 8.33
N VAL A 152 4.13 10.88 8.88
CA VAL A 152 3.92 10.76 10.33
C VAL A 152 4.97 9.84 10.95
N TYR A 153 5.14 8.63 10.40
CA TYR A 153 6.06 7.63 10.93
C TYR A 153 7.51 8.11 10.86
N PHE A 154 7.93 8.72 9.75
CA PHE A 154 9.28 9.28 9.65
C PHE A 154 9.54 10.31 10.75
N THR A 155 8.61 11.26 10.92
CA THR A 155 8.73 12.33 11.91
C THR A 155 8.81 11.77 13.33
N LEU A 156 7.92 10.85 13.69
CA LEU A 156 7.89 10.22 15.00
C LEU A 156 9.12 9.34 15.26
N CYS A 157 9.53 8.53 14.27
CA CYS A 157 10.72 7.66 14.41
C CYS A 157 12.01 8.47 14.60
N LYS A 158 12.10 9.64 13.95
CA LYS A 158 13.25 10.53 14.08
C LYS A 158 13.25 11.27 15.41
N LEU A 159 12.11 11.80 15.84
CA LEU A 159 11.95 12.49 17.12
C LEU A 159 12.21 11.56 18.32
N LEU A 160 11.70 10.33 18.25
CA LEU A 160 11.74 9.35 19.33
C LEU A 160 12.92 8.37 19.22
N SER A 161 13.90 8.67 18.36
CA SER A 161 15.06 7.82 18.09
C SER A 161 15.93 7.51 19.31
N ARG A 162 15.82 8.27 20.41
CA ARG A 162 16.51 7.96 21.68
C ARG A 162 15.77 6.95 22.56
N TRP A 163 14.45 6.79 22.37
CA TRP A 163 13.56 5.98 23.20
C TRP A 163 13.04 4.75 22.45
N LYS A 164 13.87 4.18 21.56
CA LYS A 164 13.47 3.14 20.60
C LYS A 164 12.71 1.99 21.26
N LEU A 165 13.26 1.40 22.32
CA LEU A 165 12.68 0.22 22.97
C LEU A 165 11.33 0.47 23.68
N PRO A 166 11.20 1.45 24.61
CA PRO A 166 9.91 1.71 25.26
C PRO A 166 8.85 2.16 24.27
N VAL A 167 9.22 2.99 23.27
CA VAL A 167 8.26 3.42 22.24
C VAL A 167 7.82 2.23 21.40
N LEU A 168 8.71 1.30 21.05
CA LEU A 168 8.34 0.09 20.32
C LEU A 168 7.31 -0.75 21.09
N GLY A 169 7.47 -0.89 22.41
CA GLY A 169 6.51 -1.56 23.28
C GLY A 169 5.14 -0.88 23.25
N LEU A 170 5.11 0.46 23.36
CA LEU A 170 3.87 1.24 23.25
C LEU A 170 3.21 1.10 21.87
N LEU A 171 3.99 1.07 20.79
CA LEU A 171 3.47 0.89 19.43
C LEU A 171 2.92 -0.52 19.21
N ALA A 172 3.56 -1.55 19.79
CA ALA A 172 3.03 -2.91 19.77
C ALA A 172 1.70 -2.99 20.51
N LEU A 173 1.60 -2.38 21.70
CA LEU A 173 0.36 -2.29 22.45
C LEU A 173 -0.72 -1.56 21.64
N ALA A 174 -0.41 -0.37 21.10
CA ALA A 174 -1.34 0.41 20.29
C ALA A 174 -1.82 -0.37 19.05
N SER A 175 -0.93 -1.11 18.39
CA SER A 175 -1.26 -1.97 17.25
C SER A 175 -2.23 -3.10 17.61
N ILE A 176 -2.21 -3.57 18.86
CA ILE A 176 -3.13 -4.61 19.36
C ILE A 176 -4.45 -3.96 19.77
N THR A 177 -4.38 -2.94 20.63
CA THR A 177 -5.53 -2.23 21.21
C THR A 177 -6.47 -1.66 20.15
N ILE A 178 -5.93 -1.15 19.02
CA ILE A 178 -6.76 -0.57 17.95
C ILE A 178 -7.72 -1.56 17.28
N ASN A 179 -7.51 -2.88 17.44
CA ASN A 179 -8.44 -3.88 16.92
C ASN A 179 -9.65 -4.10 17.85
N PHE A 180 -9.56 -3.65 19.10
CA PHE A 180 -10.63 -3.75 20.10
C PHE A 180 -11.28 -2.40 20.38
N LEU A 181 -10.49 -1.33 20.32
CA LEU A 181 -10.91 0.05 20.55
C LEU A 181 -10.59 0.86 19.29
N PRO A 182 -11.36 0.69 18.19
CA PRO A 182 -11.12 1.44 16.97
C PRO A 182 -11.45 2.91 17.18
N LEU A 183 -10.63 3.77 16.56
CA LEU A 183 -10.89 5.20 16.44
C LEU A 183 -12.06 5.46 15.47
N PRO A 184 -12.71 6.63 15.54
CA PRO A 184 -13.79 7.00 14.61
C PRO A 184 -13.36 7.03 13.14
N TRP A 185 -12.07 7.27 12.87
CA TRP A 185 -11.53 7.39 11.51
C TRP A 185 -10.83 6.11 11.06
N TRP A 186 -11.39 5.45 10.04
CA TRP A 186 -10.84 4.19 9.49
C TRP A 186 -9.39 4.35 8.98
N GLY A 187 -9.05 5.51 8.43
CA GLY A 187 -7.70 5.85 8.00
C GLY A 187 -6.71 5.80 9.15
N MET A 188 -7.03 6.50 10.25
CA MET A 188 -6.21 6.54 11.45
C MET A 188 -6.07 5.15 12.12
N ASN A 189 -7.12 4.33 12.10
CA ASN A 189 -7.02 2.94 12.56
C ASN A 189 -5.91 2.18 11.81
N SER A 190 -5.83 2.37 10.50
CA SER A 190 -4.79 1.75 9.66
C SER A 190 -3.41 2.33 9.94
N VAL A 191 -3.31 3.65 10.18
CA VAL A 191 -2.05 4.32 10.54
C VAL A 191 -1.54 3.82 11.90
N VAL A 192 -2.37 3.76 12.94
CA VAL A 192 -1.93 3.29 14.27
C VAL A 192 -1.53 1.82 14.22
N ARG A 193 -2.33 0.97 13.56
CA ARG A 193 -2.07 -0.48 13.44
C ARG A 193 -0.72 -0.80 12.80
N ASN A 194 -0.28 0.00 11.83
CA ASN A 194 0.92 -0.34 11.04
C ASN A 194 2.20 0.39 11.47
N MET A 195 2.11 1.34 12.40
CA MET A 195 3.25 2.17 12.81
C MET A 195 4.41 1.33 13.37
N ILE A 196 4.09 0.26 14.10
CA ILE A 196 5.08 -0.68 14.66
C ILE A 196 6.00 -1.28 13.60
N TYR A 197 5.47 -1.67 12.43
CA TYR A 197 6.26 -2.33 11.38
C TYR A 197 7.26 -1.37 10.73
N TYR A 198 6.84 -0.13 10.49
CA TYR A 198 7.74 0.90 10.00
C TYR A 198 8.84 1.20 11.02
N SER A 199 8.48 1.38 12.30
CA SER A 199 9.44 1.63 13.37
C SER A 199 10.45 0.49 13.55
N LEU A 200 10.00 -0.77 13.44
CA LEU A 200 10.87 -1.94 13.43
C LEU A 200 11.89 -1.89 12.29
N GLY A 201 11.45 -1.61 11.07
CA GLY A 201 12.33 -1.46 9.92
C GLY A 201 13.31 -0.29 10.07
N ALA A 202 12.82 0.85 10.55
CA ALA A 202 13.59 2.07 10.74
C ALA A 202 14.68 1.92 11.80
N TRP A 203 14.37 1.38 12.97
CA TRP A 203 15.30 1.33 14.10
C TRP A 203 16.15 0.05 14.14
N TYR A 204 15.54 -1.10 13.88
CA TYR A 204 16.16 -2.42 14.04
C TYR A 204 16.32 -3.18 12.71
N GLY A 205 15.99 -2.55 11.59
CA GLY A 205 15.96 -3.23 10.30
C GLY A 205 17.29 -3.88 9.91
N ALA A 206 18.44 -3.26 10.15
CA ALA A 206 19.73 -3.88 9.79
C ALA A 206 20.06 -5.12 10.63
N GLU A 207 19.76 -5.09 11.92
CA GLU A 207 19.95 -6.23 12.83
C GLU A 207 19.03 -7.38 12.44
N LEU A 208 17.75 -7.08 12.20
CA LEU A 208 16.75 -8.06 11.74
C LEU A 208 17.13 -8.66 10.37
N MET A 209 17.67 -7.84 9.47
CA MET A 209 18.14 -8.29 8.16
C MET A 209 19.36 -9.20 8.27
N ALA A 210 20.32 -8.88 9.13
CA ALA A 210 21.48 -9.72 9.39
C ALA A 210 21.07 -11.06 10.02
N TRP A 211 20.20 -11.02 11.03
CA TRP A 211 19.61 -12.19 11.66
C TRP A 211 18.86 -13.07 10.65
N MET A 212 17.98 -12.49 9.84
CA MET A 212 17.19 -13.21 8.82
C MET A 212 18.08 -13.93 7.80
N LYS A 213 19.19 -13.30 7.37
CA LYS A 213 20.15 -13.93 6.46
C LYS A 213 20.78 -15.19 7.07
N GLY A 214 21.11 -15.15 8.36
CA GLY A 214 21.65 -16.29 9.11
C GLY A 214 20.65 -17.40 9.45
N LEU A 215 19.33 -17.15 9.31
CA LEU A 215 18.31 -18.17 9.61
C LEU A 215 18.41 -19.37 8.66
N ASN A 216 18.64 -20.55 9.22
CA ASN A 216 18.52 -21.81 8.49
C ASN A 216 17.12 -22.41 8.70
N LEU A 217 16.23 -22.23 7.72
CA LEU A 217 14.84 -22.68 7.78
C LEU A 217 14.72 -24.18 8.10
N ARG A 218 15.65 -25.02 7.62
CA ARG A 218 15.62 -26.47 7.87
C ARG A 218 15.90 -26.81 9.34
N ARG A 219 16.62 -25.96 10.07
CA ARG A 219 16.89 -26.15 11.50
C ARG A 219 15.84 -25.50 12.38
N THR A 220 15.27 -24.38 11.93
CA THR A 220 14.30 -23.59 12.72
C THR A 220 12.84 -23.86 12.36
N TRP A 221 12.55 -24.82 11.48
CA TRP A 221 11.18 -25.06 11.00
C TRP A 221 10.19 -25.38 12.13
N LEU A 222 10.58 -26.14 13.15
CA LEU A 222 9.71 -26.44 14.30
C LEU A 222 9.35 -25.18 15.08
N ALA A 223 10.33 -24.32 15.37
CA ALA A 223 10.10 -23.06 16.06
C ALA A 223 9.24 -22.11 15.21
N LEU A 224 9.47 -22.07 13.89
CA LEU A 224 8.65 -21.28 12.96
C LEU A 224 7.22 -21.82 12.85
N ALA A 225 7.04 -23.15 12.84
CA ALA A 225 5.72 -23.79 12.81
C ALA A 225 4.96 -23.53 14.11
N ALA A 226 5.63 -23.63 15.27
CA ALA A 226 5.04 -23.28 16.55
C ALA A 226 4.66 -21.79 16.60
N PHE A 227 5.55 -20.90 16.17
CA PHE A 227 5.25 -19.47 16.09
C PHE A 227 4.11 -19.15 15.12
N ALA A 228 4.04 -19.87 13.99
CA ALA A 228 2.94 -19.76 13.03
C ALA A 228 1.62 -20.21 13.65
N ALA A 229 1.59 -21.34 14.36
CA ALA A 229 0.40 -21.82 15.04
C ALA A 229 -0.10 -20.80 16.09
N VAL A 230 0.80 -20.28 16.93
CA VAL A 230 0.46 -19.23 17.91
C VAL A 230 -0.05 -17.97 17.21
N SER A 231 0.60 -17.55 16.11
CA SER A 231 0.18 -16.39 15.33
C SER A 231 -1.22 -16.55 14.75
N VAL A 232 -1.57 -17.76 14.29
CA VAL A 232 -2.91 -18.07 13.78
C VAL A 232 -3.95 -18.06 14.90
N VAL A 233 -3.64 -18.65 16.06
CA VAL A 233 -4.53 -18.63 17.24
C VAL A 233 -4.81 -17.20 17.68
N LEU A 234 -3.76 -16.38 17.80
CA LEU A 234 -3.89 -14.96 18.18
C LEU A 234 -4.63 -14.14 17.11
N TRP A 235 -4.46 -14.47 15.84
CA TRP A 235 -5.21 -13.83 14.77
C TRP A 235 -6.72 -14.07 14.90
N PHE A 236 -7.15 -15.28 15.27
CA PHE A 236 -8.56 -15.55 15.62
C PHE A 236 -9.04 -14.75 16.83
N ALA A 237 -8.14 -14.35 17.72
CA ALA A 237 -8.41 -13.42 18.83
C ALA A 237 -8.27 -11.93 18.44
N ASN A 238 -8.31 -11.58 17.15
CA ASN A 238 -8.12 -10.22 16.62
C ASN A 238 -6.73 -9.58 16.86
N VAL A 239 -5.72 -10.39 17.16
CA VAL A 239 -4.32 -9.94 17.36
C VAL A 239 -3.48 -10.25 16.12
N LEU A 240 -3.44 -9.30 15.17
CA LEU A 240 -2.75 -9.47 13.87
C LEU A 240 -1.21 -9.29 13.94
N LEU A 241 -0.69 -8.82 15.08
CA LEU A 241 0.71 -8.40 15.20
C LEU A 241 1.69 -9.53 14.87
N LEU A 242 1.56 -10.69 15.52
CA LEU A 242 2.51 -11.79 15.34
C LEU A 242 2.46 -12.38 13.92
N LEU A 243 1.25 -12.50 13.36
CA LEU A 243 1.07 -12.98 11.99
C LEU A 243 1.73 -12.04 10.96
N SER A 244 1.66 -10.73 11.20
CA SER A 244 2.32 -9.73 10.36
C SER A 244 3.85 -9.72 10.54
N LEU A 245 4.35 -9.97 11.74
CA LEU A 245 5.79 -10.15 11.97
C LEU A 245 6.32 -11.41 11.28
N LEU A 246 5.56 -12.51 11.36
CA LEU A 246 5.87 -13.74 10.64
C LEU A 246 5.90 -13.49 9.13
N SER A 247 4.91 -12.78 8.58
CA SER A 247 4.83 -12.50 7.16
C SER A 247 6.04 -11.71 6.65
N ILE A 248 6.49 -10.70 7.42
CA ILE A 248 7.70 -9.93 7.13
C ILE A 248 8.92 -10.86 7.01
N VAL A 249 9.16 -11.71 8.02
CA VAL A 249 10.31 -12.62 8.05
C VAL A 249 10.25 -13.62 6.89
N LEU A 250 9.09 -14.24 6.66
CA LEU A 250 8.93 -15.26 5.62
C LEU A 250 9.09 -14.66 4.21
N ILE A 251 8.46 -13.51 3.92
CA ILE A 251 8.57 -12.86 2.61
C ILE A 251 10.02 -12.40 2.37
N MET A 252 10.65 -11.77 3.35
CA MET A 252 12.04 -11.37 3.23
C MET A 252 12.96 -12.56 2.97
N LYS A 253 12.78 -13.66 3.72
CA LYS A 253 13.60 -14.86 3.56
C LYS A 253 13.36 -15.52 2.21
N LEU A 254 12.12 -15.56 1.74
CA LEU A 254 11.75 -16.11 0.44
C LEU A 254 12.45 -15.36 -0.69
N PHE A 255 12.26 -14.04 -0.77
CA PHE A 255 12.85 -13.22 -1.85
C PHE A 255 14.37 -13.18 -1.78
N TYR A 256 14.95 -13.15 -0.57
CA TYR A 256 16.40 -13.28 -0.40
C TYR A 256 16.90 -14.64 -0.91
N SER A 257 16.23 -15.75 -0.57
CA SER A 257 16.64 -17.09 -1.01
C SER A 257 16.47 -17.29 -2.51
N LEU A 258 15.45 -16.67 -3.11
CA LEU A 258 15.25 -16.67 -4.56
C LEU A 258 16.38 -15.92 -5.28
N GLU A 259 16.80 -14.77 -4.77
CA GLU A 259 17.93 -14.02 -5.36
C GLU A 259 19.26 -14.75 -5.23
N GLN A 260 19.47 -15.52 -4.16
CA GLN A 260 20.68 -16.35 -4.02
C GLN A 260 20.69 -17.56 -4.96
N ARG A 261 19.50 -18.10 -5.31
CA ARG A 261 19.37 -19.28 -6.19
C ARG A 261 19.27 -18.92 -7.67
N TYR A 262 18.68 -17.78 -7.99
CA TYR A 262 18.43 -17.34 -9.35
C TYR A 262 18.99 -15.95 -9.56
N ALA A 263 19.71 -15.73 -10.67
CA ALA A 263 20.19 -14.41 -11.04
C ALA A 263 19.00 -13.48 -11.33
N VAL A 264 18.58 -12.70 -10.33
CA VAL A 264 17.48 -11.74 -10.48
C VAL A 264 17.96 -10.57 -11.33
N HIS A 265 17.33 -10.39 -12.49
CA HIS A 265 17.65 -9.29 -13.38
C HIS A 265 16.88 -8.01 -13.00
N PRO A 266 17.47 -6.81 -13.16
CA PRO A 266 16.77 -5.54 -12.95
C PRO A 266 15.51 -5.36 -13.82
N SER A 267 15.46 -6.02 -14.98
CA SER A 267 14.32 -6.00 -15.91
C SER A 267 13.18 -6.94 -15.53
N ASN A 268 13.31 -7.72 -14.46
CA ASN A 268 12.23 -8.59 -13.98
C ASN A 268 11.00 -7.73 -13.63
N LEU A 269 9.79 -8.24 -13.93
CA LEU A 269 8.52 -7.53 -13.76
C LEU A 269 8.38 -6.93 -12.35
N LEU A 270 8.62 -7.72 -11.30
CA LEU A 270 8.52 -7.25 -9.92
C LEU A 270 9.54 -6.14 -9.58
N ASN A 271 10.71 -6.12 -10.22
CA ASN A 271 11.70 -5.05 -10.04
C ASN A 271 11.25 -3.75 -10.72
N VAL A 272 10.71 -3.86 -11.93
CA VAL A 272 10.17 -2.70 -12.68
C VAL A 272 9.00 -2.09 -11.93
N ILE A 273 8.05 -2.92 -11.50
CA ILE A 273 6.90 -2.52 -10.68
C ILE A 273 7.39 -1.92 -9.36
N GLY A 274 8.30 -2.60 -8.67
CA GLY A 274 8.86 -2.17 -7.38
C GLY A 274 9.65 -0.86 -7.40
N SER A 275 10.22 -0.52 -8.56
CA SER A 275 10.92 0.75 -8.77
C SER A 275 9.95 1.90 -9.05
N ASN A 276 8.74 1.61 -9.54
CA ASN A 276 7.72 2.58 -9.91
C ASN A 276 6.49 2.53 -8.99
N THR A 277 6.67 2.07 -7.74
CA THR A 277 5.56 1.86 -6.79
C THR A 277 4.69 3.08 -6.61
N ILE A 278 5.27 4.29 -6.54
CA ILE A 278 4.52 5.52 -6.30
C ILE A 278 3.55 5.78 -7.46
N ALA A 279 4.01 5.59 -8.71
CA ALA A 279 3.18 5.85 -9.87
C ALA A 279 1.97 4.91 -9.95
N ILE A 280 2.19 3.62 -9.71
CA ILE A 280 1.10 2.64 -9.67
C ILE A 280 0.18 2.92 -8.46
N TYR A 281 0.77 3.25 -7.31
CA TYR A 281 0.03 3.52 -6.08
C TYR A 281 -0.88 4.74 -6.17
N THR A 282 -0.51 5.81 -6.86
CA THR A 282 -1.38 6.99 -6.91
C THR A 282 -2.44 6.89 -8.01
N THR A 283 -2.14 6.20 -9.12
CA THR A 283 -3.07 6.08 -10.27
C THR A 283 -4.11 4.98 -10.10
N HIS A 284 -3.79 3.88 -9.42
CA HIS A 284 -4.64 2.67 -9.45
C HIS A 284 -6.07 2.92 -8.99
N ARG A 285 -6.30 3.79 -8.00
CA ARG A 285 -7.65 4.01 -7.45
C ARG A 285 -8.60 4.61 -8.49
N ILE A 286 -8.14 5.59 -9.27
CA ILE A 286 -8.93 6.24 -10.33
C ILE A 286 -9.33 5.21 -11.39
N LEU A 287 -8.34 4.41 -11.82
CA LEU A 287 -8.55 3.40 -12.84
C LEU A 287 -9.53 2.33 -12.34
N ILE A 288 -9.28 1.79 -11.15
CA ILE A 288 -10.15 0.78 -10.53
C ILE A 288 -11.57 1.28 -10.41
N GLU A 289 -11.78 2.50 -9.90
CA GLU A 289 -13.13 3.05 -9.80
C GLU A 289 -13.81 3.10 -11.18
N ALA A 290 -13.13 3.62 -12.20
CA ALA A 290 -13.68 3.76 -13.54
C ALA A 290 -14.12 2.42 -14.13
N PHE A 291 -13.24 1.42 -14.19
CA PHE A 291 -13.60 0.14 -14.78
C PHE A 291 -14.45 -0.73 -13.86
N SER A 292 -14.34 -0.62 -12.53
CA SER A 292 -15.27 -1.29 -11.60
C SER A 292 -16.69 -0.81 -11.84
N LEU A 293 -16.93 0.51 -11.82
CA LEU A 293 -18.27 1.06 -11.98
C LEU A 293 -18.89 0.68 -13.32
N PHE A 294 -18.11 0.82 -14.40
CA PHE A 294 -18.55 0.42 -15.74
C PHE A 294 -18.95 -1.06 -15.78
N LEU A 295 -18.07 -1.96 -15.32
CA LEU A 295 -18.32 -3.40 -15.38
C LEU A 295 -19.40 -3.86 -14.39
N ILE A 296 -19.57 -3.19 -13.25
CA ILE A 296 -20.68 -3.47 -12.32
C ILE A 296 -22.02 -3.20 -13.01
N GLY A 297 -22.14 -2.06 -13.71
CA GLY A 297 -23.36 -1.74 -14.46
C GLY A 297 -23.70 -2.81 -15.50
N GLU A 298 -22.71 -3.21 -16.30
CA GLU A 298 -22.85 -4.25 -17.32
C GLU A 298 -23.20 -5.62 -16.72
N MET A 299 -22.53 -6.02 -15.63
CA MET A 299 -22.77 -7.31 -14.98
C MET A 299 -24.14 -7.39 -14.30
N ASN A 300 -24.52 -6.34 -13.58
CA ASN A 300 -25.79 -6.31 -12.85
C ASN A 300 -27.00 -6.26 -13.79
N ALA A 301 -26.81 -5.80 -15.02
CA ALA A 301 -27.82 -5.86 -16.06
C ALA A 301 -28.11 -7.30 -16.55
N ALA A 302 -27.25 -8.26 -16.20
CA ALA A 302 -27.43 -9.70 -16.44
C ALA A 302 -27.67 -10.06 -17.93
N TYR A 303 -27.06 -9.33 -18.86
CA TYR A 303 -27.13 -9.65 -20.30
C TYR A 303 -25.99 -10.54 -20.79
N TRP A 304 -24.93 -10.68 -19.99
CA TRP A 304 -23.74 -11.41 -20.39
C TRP A 304 -23.99 -12.93 -20.38
N PRO A 305 -23.38 -13.69 -21.30
CA PRO A 305 -23.43 -15.13 -21.23
C PRO A 305 -22.63 -15.64 -20.02
N VAL A 306 -23.08 -16.73 -19.42
CA VAL A 306 -22.50 -17.31 -18.19
C VAL A 306 -20.98 -17.52 -18.26
N TRP A 307 -20.44 -17.96 -19.42
CA TRP A 307 -19.00 -18.17 -19.57
C TRP A 307 -18.22 -16.86 -19.47
N ALA A 308 -18.78 -15.74 -19.95
CA ALA A 308 -18.14 -14.43 -19.89
C ALA A 308 -18.23 -13.85 -18.47
N GLU A 309 -19.37 -14.04 -17.79
CA GLU A 309 -19.54 -13.72 -16.37
C GLU A 309 -18.47 -14.42 -15.51
N LEU A 310 -18.34 -15.75 -15.67
CA LEU A 310 -17.38 -16.56 -14.92
C LEU A 310 -15.92 -16.18 -15.24
N ALA A 311 -15.60 -15.98 -16.52
CA ALA A 311 -14.25 -15.59 -16.94
C ALA A 311 -13.86 -14.22 -16.36
N LEU A 312 -14.78 -13.26 -16.39
CA LEU A 312 -14.55 -11.93 -15.83
C LEU A 312 -14.34 -12.02 -14.32
N ILE A 313 -15.23 -12.69 -13.59
CA ILE A 313 -15.11 -12.86 -12.12
C ILE A 313 -13.78 -13.51 -11.74
N LEU A 314 -13.30 -14.49 -12.52
CA LEU A 314 -12.05 -15.17 -12.24
C LEU A 314 -10.82 -14.29 -12.50
N VAL A 315 -10.81 -13.53 -13.61
CA VAL A 315 -9.61 -12.84 -14.09
C VAL A 315 -9.55 -11.36 -13.69
N TYR A 316 -10.68 -10.76 -13.27
CA TYR A 316 -10.82 -9.34 -13.00
C TYR A 316 -9.69 -8.71 -12.15
N PRO A 317 -9.23 -9.30 -11.03
CA PRO A 317 -8.20 -8.67 -10.19
C PRO A 317 -6.84 -8.67 -10.90
N PHE A 318 -6.57 -9.67 -11.73
CA PHE A 318 -5.34 -9.75 -12.53
C PHE A 318 -5.38 -8.80 -13.73
N ALA A 319 -6.53 -8.70 -14.40
CA ALA A 319 -6.74 -7.71 -15.48
C ALA A 319 -6.58 -6.28 -14.93
N SER A 320 -7.22 -6.00 -13.80
CA SER A 320 -7.06 -4.75 -13.04
C SER A 320 -5.60 -4.45 -12.73
N LEU A 321 -4.87 -5.44 -12.20
CA LEU A 321 -3.45 -5.30 -11.90
C LEU A 321 -2.63 -4.97 -13.15
N LEU A 322 -2.86 -5.66 -14.25
CA LEU A 322 -2.15 -5.42 -15.51
C LEU A 322 -2.40 -4.01 -16.03
N ILE A 323 -3.68 -3.60 -16.10
CA ILE A 323 -4.07 -2.27 -16.58
C ILE A 323 -3.47 -1.17 -15.69
N CYS A 324 -3.63 -1.27 -14.37
CA CYS A 324 -3.07 -0.28 -13.44
C CYS A 324 -1.54 -0.22 -13.49
N THR A 325 -0.87 -1.36 -13.70
CA THR A 325 0.59 -1.40 -13.85
C THR A 325 1.02 -0.69 -15.12
N LEU A 326 0.44 -1.04 -16.27
CA LEU A 326 0.78 -0.43 -17.56
C LEU A 326 0.48 1.08 -17.56
N ALA A 327 -0.71 1.47 -17.07
CA ALA A 327 -1.10 2.86 -16.98
C ALA A 327 -0.20 3.64 -16.00
N GLY A 328 0.11 3.11 -14.82
CA GLY A 328 1.02 3.75 -13.87
C GLY A 328 2.41 3.97 -14.46
N LEU A 329 2.95 2.97 -15.18
CA LEU A 329 4.23 3.10 -15.89
C LEU A 329 4.14 4.12 -17.04
N GLY A 330 3.03 4.15 -17.78
CA GLY A 330 2.76 5.11 -18.84
C GLY A 330 2.70 6.54 -18.32
N VAL A 331 1.90 6.80 -17.28
CA VAL A 331 1.79 8.12 -16.63
C VAL A 331 3.15 8.58 -16.10
N ARG A 332 3.95 7.68 -15.51
CA ARG A 332 5.32 7.99 -15.08
C ARG A 332 6.22 8.42 -16.24
N LYS A 333 6.18 7.69 -17.36
CA LYS A 333 6.94 8.04 -18.56
C LYS A 333 6.51 9.40 -19.13
N ILE A 334 5.21 9.63 -19.25
CA ILE A 334 4.63 10.90 -19.73
C ILE A 334 5.01 12.06 -18.81
N SER A 335 4.87 11.87 -17.49
CA SER A 335 5.28 12.84 -16.47
C SER A 335 6.75 13.24 -16.62
N THR A 336 7.63 12.25 -16.81
CA THR A 336 9.06 12.48 -16.98
C THR A 336 9.37 13.21 -18.30
N ALA A 337 8.70 12.81 -19.39
CA ALA A 337 8.94 13.37 -20.72
C ALA A 337 8.40 14.78 -20.91
N LEU A 338 7.22 15.09 -20.37
CA LEU A 338 6.51 16.34 -20.63
C LEU A 338 6.58 17.35 -19.48
N PHE A 339 6.71 16.88 -18.23
CA PHE A 339 6.54 17.71 -17.04
C PHE A 339 7.70 17.58 -16.04
N GLY A 340 8.85 17.03 -16.46
CA GLY A 340 10.02 16.89 -15.57
C GLY A 340 9.74 16.07 -14.31
N ASP A 341 8.82 15.10 -14.40
CA ASP A 341 8.35 14.26 -13.30
C ASP A 341 7.49 14.95 -12.21
N LEU A 342 6.87 16.10 -12.53
CA LEU A 342 6.05 16.89 -11.60
C LEU A 342 4.96 16.08 -10.86
N PHE A 343 4.36 15.08 -11.51
CA PHE A 343 3.31 14.27 -10.87
C PHE A 343 3.80 13.43 -9.69
N PHE A 344 5.11 13.22 -9.57
CA PHE A 344 5.67 12.28 -8.61
C PHE A 344 6.90 12.81 -7.85
N SER A 345 7.41 13.95 -8.28
CA SER A 345 8.50 14.68 -7.65
C SER A 345 8.12 16.16 -7.56
N PRO A 346 8.39 16.84 -6.44
CA PRO A 346 8.11 18.26 -6.34
C PRO A 346 8.98 19.03 -7.34
N PRO A 347 8.52 20.17 -7.87
CA PRO A 347 9.34 21.03 -8.69
C PRO A 347 10.57 21.45 -7.88
N SER A 348 11.76 21.37 -8.49
CA SER A 348 13.01 21.74 -7.83
C SER A 348 12.94 23.20 -7.37
N ALA A 349 13.00 23.44 -6.06
CA ALA A 349 13.00 24.78 -5.46
C ALA A 349 14.31 25.56 -5.72
N SER A 350 14.98 25.36 -6.85
CA SER A 350 16.30 25.94 -7.14
C SER A 350 16.47 26.23 -8.63
N ALA A 351 15.78 27.27 -9.09
CA ALA A 351 16.17 28.07 -10.25
C ALA A 351 15.78 29.55 -10.09
N LEU A 352 15.58 30.03 -8.85
CA LEU A 352 15.76 31.45 -8.58
C LEU A 352 17.26 31.64 -8.33
N SER A 353 18.04 31.76 -9.41
CA SER A 353 19.37 32.37 -9.28
C SER A 353 19.15 33.75 -8.67
N PRO A 354 19.93 34.17 -7.66
CA PRO A 354 20.08 35.60 -7.43
C PRO A 354 20.63 36.14 -8.75
N ALA A 355 19.84 36.92 -9.46
CA ALA A 355 20.37 37.72 -10.55
C ALA A 355 21.48 38.57 -9.92
N THR A 356 22.72 38.28 -10.29
CA THR A 356 23.87 39.14 -10.02
C THR A 356 23.50 40.55 -10.47
N ARG A 357 23.41 41.47 -9.51
CA ARG A 357 23.68 42.90 -9.69
C ARG A 357 24.58 43.35 -8.57
#